data_AF-A0A1G8BUC3-F1
#
_entry.id   AF-A0A1G8BUC3-F1
#
_cell.length_a   1.000
_cell.length_b   1.000
_cell.length_c   1.000
_cell.angle_alpha   90.00
_cell.angle_beta   90.00
_cell.angle_gamma   90.00
#
_symmetry.space_group_name_H-M   'P 1'
#
loop_
_entity.id
_entity.type
_entity.pdbx_description
1 polymer ?
#
loop_
_entity_poly.entity_id
_entity_poly.type
_entity_poly.pdbx_seq_one_letter_code
_entity_poly.pdbx_strand_id
1 'polypeptide(L)'
;MNLRSNLRYPFVKYLLEEFSGTFYEDDLTSLNRLLILYHNRYSFTVRRNNVGEFITSYEQGISGPDWLYWWFGPSKRVRVRQVKRRTAFILRQNREVIEDLLSREDYGTEKAIYETLTSISNWVQTLSSEAVVDKLLDLERWKKELELLVRQIPKPGTATKKVPRVRASESFQEQFTDGNDAERILKFNRLKRILLTERWIVPIGDTDTYRYCKQSKGGRLYVAALYYVLMEKGHIRMTTDAPQIAASFNSWLVHDFEQSSFVKAFQAEELSQFDGREGNARTKYLTEVRLLLRDF
;
A
#
# COMPACT_ATOMS: atom_id res chain seq x y z
N MET A 1 1.90 2.79 -3.26
CA MET A 1 3.18 2.13 -2.91
C MET A 1 4.30 3.08 -3.32
N ASN A 2 5.08 3.61 -2.37
CA ASN A 2 5.96 4.75 -2.63
C ASN A 2 7.43 4.39 -2.39
N LEU A 3 8.10 3.74 -3.35
CA LEU A 3 9.41 3.05 -3.24
C LEU A 3 10.61 3.86 -2.66
N ARG A 4 10.48 5.12 -2.29
CA ARG A 4 11.60 5.95 -1.79
C ARG A 4 12.06 5.73 -0.34
N SER A 5 11.34 4.96 0.50
CA SER A 5 11.75 4.77 1.91
C SER A 5 12.44 3.45 2.26
N ASN A 6 12.77 2.57 1.32
CA ASN A 6 13.54 1.38 1.68
C ASN A 6 14.35 0.84 0.51
N LEU A 7 15.63 1.20 0.48
CA LEU A 7 16.72 0.36 -0.07
C LEU A 7 16.80 -1.02 0.62
N ARG A 8 15.88 -1.31 1.56
CA ARG A 8 15.69 -2.58 2.27
C ARG A 8 14.21 -2.87 2.40
N TYR A 9 13.58 -3.41 1.34
CA TYR A 9 12.24 -3.95 1.52
C TYR A 9 12.34 -5.13 2.50
N PRO A 10 11.73 -5.06 3.70
CA PRO A 10 11.97 -6.10 4.71
C PRO A 10 11.54 -7.46 4.17
N PHE A 11 12.43 -8.46 4.24
CA PHE A 11 12.14 -9.80 3.70
C PHE A 11 10.86 -10.40 4.26
N VAL A 12 10.60 -10.22 5.56
CA VAL A 12 9.35 -10.65 6.21
C VAL A 12 8.13 -9.98 5.59
N LYS A 13 8.19 -8.67 5.32
CA LYS A 13 7.11 -7.93 4.65
C LYS A 13 6.88 -8.44 3.23
N TYR A 14 7.97 -8.66 2.48
CA TYR A 14 7.89 -9.26 1.14
C TYR A 14 7.19 -10.61 1.19
N LEU A 15 7.62 -11.51 2.08
CA LEU A 15 7.01 -12.82 2.22
C LEU A 15 5.53 -12.73 2.60
N LEU A 16 5.18 -11.86 3.56
CA LEU A 16 3.78 -11.66 3.95
C LEU A 16 2.93 -11.20 2.76
N GLU A 17 3.40 -10.26 1.96
CA GLU A 17 2.68 -9.75 0.80
C GLU A 17 2.64 -10.74 -0.38
N GLU A 18 3.68 -11.58 -0.53
CA GLU A 18 3.70 -12.67 -1.50
C GLU A 18 2.70 -13.77 -1.11
N PHE A 19 2.75 -14.24 0.14
CA PHE A 19 1.85 -15.29 0.65
C PHE A 19 0.43 -14.79 0.91
N SER A 20 0.23 -13.48 1.07
CA SER A 20 -1.10 -12.87 1.05
C SER A 20 -1.57 -12.59 -0.37
N GLY A 21 -0.73 -12.71 -1.40
CA GLY A 21 -1.09 -12.38 -2.78
C GLY A 21 -1.37 -10.90 -3.03
N THR A 22 -0.93 -10.01 -2.12
CA THR A 22 -1.10 -8.56 -2.23
C THR A 22 -0.38 -8.01 -3.46
N PHE A 23 0.76 -8.61 -3.86
CA PHE A 23 1.45 -8.25 -5.10
C PHE A 23 0.68 -8.57 -6.39
N TYR A 24 -0.46 -9.25 -6.29
CA TYR A 24 -1.29 -9.60 -7.45
C TYR A 24 -2.70 -9.02 -7.34
N GLU A 25 -2.86 -7.92 -6.59
CA GLU A 25 -4.11 -7.18 -6.52
C GLU A 25 -4.38 -6.40 -7.80
N ASP A 26 -3.33 -5.92 -8.48
CA ASP A 26 -3.39 -5.20 -9.76
C ASP A 26 -2.01 -5.12 -10.46
N ASP A 27 -1.97 -4.47 -11.63
CA ASP A 27 -0.76 -4.30 -12.43
C ASP A 27 0.30 -3.42 -11.73
N LEU A 28 -0.10 -2.47 -10.87
CA LEU A 28 0.82 -1.63 -10.09
C LEU A 28 1.52 -2.44 -9.00
N THR A 29 0.78 -3.21 -8.21
CA THR A 29 1.32 -4.08 -7.15
C THR A 29 2.24 -5.15 -7.73
N SER A 30 1.92 -5.69 -8.91
CA SER A 30 2.80 -6.61 -9.64
C SER A 30 4.08 -5.94 -10.14
N LEU A 31 3.97 -4.71 -10.69
CA LEU A 31 5.14 -3.93 -11.09
C LEU A 31 6.03 -3.62 -9.89
N ASN A 32 5.45 -3.31 -8.73
CA ASN A 32 6.25 -3.07 -7.53
C ASN A 32 6.97 -4.33 -7.04
N ARG A 33 6.32 -5.51 -7.12
CA ARG A 33 6.98 -6.79 -6.82
C ARG A 33 8.23 -6.98 -7.68
N LEU A 34 8.12 -6.70 -8.98
CA LEU A 34 9.25 -6.73 -9.92
C LEU A 34 10.37 -5.79 -9.47
N LEU A 35 10.04 -4.54 -9.14
CA LEU A 35 11.02 -3.55 -8.69
C LEU A 35 11.72 -3.96 -7.39
N ILE A 36 11.00 -4.55 -6.44
CA ILE A 36 11.58 -5.06 -5.18
C ILE A 36 12.58 -6.19 -5.48
N LEU A 37 12.20 -7.15 -6.32
CA LEU A 37 13.10 -8.27 -6.68
C LEU A 37 14.32 -7.79 -7.48
N TYR A 38 14.13 -6.84 -8.40
CA TYR A 38 15.22 -6.22 -9.13
C TYR A 38 16.20 -5.50 -8.20
N HIS A 39 15.67 -4.69 -7.28
CA HIS A 39 16.47 -3.95 -6.32
C HIS A 39 17.29 -4.86 -5.41
N ASN A 40 16.67 -5.96 -4.93
CA ASN A 40 17.37 -6.96 -4.14
C ASN A 40 18.48 -7.63 -4.97
N ARG A 41 18.19 -8.05 -6.21
CA ARG A 41 19.22 -8.62 -7.10
C ARG A 41 20.37 -7.64 -7.28
N TYR A 42 20.07 -6.40 -7.69
CA TYR A 42 21.06 -5.35 -7.89
C TYR A 42 21.97 -5.14 -6.67
N SER A 43 21.38 -5.11 -5.47
CA SER A 43 22.09 -4.84 -4.22
C SER A 43 22.99 -6.00 -3.77
N PHE A 44 22.65 -7.24 -4.12
CA PHE A 44 23.42 -8.45 -3.74
C PHE A 44 24.33 -9.00 -4.85
N THR A 45 24.20 -8.53 -6.09
CA THR A 45 25.05 -8.99 -7.19
C THR A 45 26.40 -8.27 -7.21
N VAL A 46 27.49 -9.04 -7.22
CA VAL A 46 28.86 -8.53 -7.43
C VAL A 46 29.17 -8.27 -8.92
N ARG A 47 28.35 -8.81 -9.84
CA ARG A 47 28.49 -8.66 -11.30
C ARG A 47 27.74 -7.43 -11.80
N ARG A 48 28.14 -6.90 -12.98
CA ARG A 48 27.36 -5.87 -13.70
C ARG A 48 25.92 -6.35 -13.84
N ASN A 49 24.98 -5.53 -13.36
CA ASN A 49 23.57 -5.85 -13.39
C ASN A 49 23.08 -5.98 -14.84
N ASN A 50 22.65 -7.16 -15.22
CA ASN A 50 22.08 -7.41 -16.53
C ASN A 50 20.55 -7.38 -16.42
N VAL A 51 19.97 -6.24 -16.80
CA VAL A 51 18.52 -6.01 -16.83
C VAL A 51 17.81 -7.10 -17.64
N GLY A 52 18.37 -7.48 -18.78
CA GLY A 52 17.79 -8.48 -19.64
C GLY A 52 17.74 -9.88 -19.00
N GLU A 53 18.82 -10.28 -18.33
CA GLU A 53 18.87 -11.56 -17.61
C GLU A 53 17.88 -11.60 -16.44
N PHE A 54 17.75 -10.47 -15.72
CA PHE A 54 16.75 -10.33 -14.66
C PHE A 54 15.33 -10.48 -15.20
N ILE A 55 14.98 -9.78 -16.27
CA ILE A 55 13.64 -9.82 -16.88
C ILE A 55 13.30 -11.24 -17.33
N THR A 56 14.22 -11.93 -18.00
CA THR A 56 14.02 -13.33 -18.42
C THR A 56 13.81 -14.25 -17.21
N SER A 57 14.60 -14.07 -16.14
CA SER A 57 14.44 -14.83 -14.90
C SER A 57 13.09 -14.55 -14.22
N TYR A 58 12.67 -13.29 -14.21
CA TYR A 58 11.40 -12.86 -13.62
C TYR A 58 10.20 -13.40 -14.41
N GLU A 59 10.26 -13.36 -15.75
CA GLU A 59 9.23 -13.91 -16.63
C GLU A 59 9.02 -15.42 -16.42
N GLN A 60 10.12 -16.18 -16.29
CA GLN A 60 10.05 -17.62 -16.01
C GLN A 60 9.40 -17.87 -14.65
N GLY A 61 9.80 -17.12 -13.62
CA GLY A 61 9.25 -17.24 -12.27
C GLY A 61 7.76 -16.89 -12.20
N ILE A 62 7.34 -15.78 -12.83
CA ILE A 62 5.94 -15.35 -12.81
C ILE A 62 5.04 -16.21 -13.70
N SER A 63 5.60 -16.87 -14.73
CA SER A 63 4.90 -17.87 -15.54
C SER A 63 4.77 -19.23 -14.85
N GLY A 64 5.45 -19.42 -13.71
CA GLY A 64 5.44 -20.65 -12.95
C GLY A 64 4.04 -21.04 -12.42
N PRO A 65 3.83 -22.32 -12.08
CA PRO A 65 2.51 -22.86 -11.73
C PRO A 65 1.89 -22.22 -10.47
N ASP A 66 0.56 -22.08 -10.47
CA ASP A 66 -0.20 -21.37 -9.41
C ASP A 66 -0.41 -22.16 -8.12
N TRP A 67 0.25 -23.31 -7.96
CA TRP A 67 0.06 -24.16 -6.78
C TRP A 67 0.39 -23.39 -5.49
N LEU A 68 1.32 -22.42 -5.53
CA LEU A 68 1.63 -21.51 -4.43
C LEU A 68 0.44 -20.67 -3.94
N TYR A 69 -0.72 -20.71 -4.60
CA TYR A 69 -1.91 -19.94 -4.20
C TYR A 69 -3.12 -20.85 -3.96
N TRP A 70 -2.90 -22.16 -3.78
CA TRP A 70 -3.98 -23.15 -3.64
C TRP A 70 -4.92 -22.84 -2.46
N TRP A 71 -4.39 -22.29 -1.36
CA TRP A 71 -5.15 -21.95 -0.15
C TRP A 71 -6.00 -20.68 -0.26
N PHE A 72 -5.89 -19.92 -1.34
CA PHE A 72 -6.75 -18.75 -1.57
C PHE A 72 -8.15 -19.16 -2.04
N GLY A 73 -9.15 -18.36 -1.66
CA GLY A 73 -10.50 -18.49 -2.19
C GLY A 73 -10.56 -18.32 -3.72
N PRO A 74 -11.60 -18.86 -4.40
CA PRO A 74 -11.67 -18.90 -5.87
C PRO A 74 -11.44 -17.54 -6.55
N SER A 75 -12.11 -16.48 -6.09
CA SER A 75 -12.00 -15.14 -6.68
C SER A 75 -10.58 -14.58 -6.62
N LYS A 76 -9.87 -14.81 -5.51
CA LYS A 76 -8.50 -14.34 -5.33
C LYS A 76 -7.51 -15.11 -6.20
N ARG A 77 -7.70 -16.43 -6.36
CA ARG A 77 -6.90 -17.23 -7.31
C ARG A 77 -7.09 -16.77 -8.76
N VAL A 78 -8.34 -16.46 -9.15
CA VAL A 78 -8.63 -15.89 -10.48
C VAL A 78 -7.90 -14.56 -10.67
N ARG A 79 -7.95 -13.67 -9.67
CA ARG A 79 -7.25 -12.38 -9.75
C ARG A 79 -5.73 -12.55 -9.89
N VAL A 80 -5.12 -13.40 -9.05
CA VAL A 80 -3.69 -13.71 -9.12
C VAL A 80 -3.30 -14.20 -10.52
N ARG A 81 -4.06 -15.15 -11.07
CA ARG A 81 -3.84 -15.65 -12.44
C ARG A 81 -3.91 -14.58 -13.50
N GLN A 82 -4.92 -13.72 -13.42
CA GLN A 82 -5.10 -12.63 -14.37
C GLN A 82 -3.90 -11.67 -14.35
N VAL A 83 -3.46 -11.24 -13.16
CA VAL A 83 -2.33 -10.31 -13.03
C VAL A 83 -1.01 -10.97 -13.46
N LYS A 84 -0.77 -12.24 -13.09
CA LYS A 84 0.39 -13.00 -13.57
C LYS A 84 0.42 -13.09 -15.10
N ARG A 85 -0.70 -13.42 -15.74
CA ARG A 85 -0.82 -13.51 -17.21
C ARG A 85 -0.57 -12.16 -17.88
N ARG A 86 -1.17 -11.08 -17.39
CA ARG A 86 -0.94 -9.71 -17.89
C ARG A 86 0.53 -9.33 -17.79
N THR A 87 1.15 -9.60 -16.63
CA THR A 87 2.56 -9.29 -16.41
C THR A 87 3.45 -10.11 -17.36
N ALA A 88 3.22 -11.41 -17.50
CA ALA A 88 3.94 -12.25 -18.46
C ALA A 88 3.73 -11.79 -19.92
N PHE A 89 2.52 -11.36 -20.26
CA PHE A 89 2.21 -10.83 -21.59
C PHE A 89 2.97 -9.53 -21.88
N ILE A 90 3.00 -8.59 -20.94
CA ILE A 90 3.84 -7.37 -21.04
C ILE A 90 5.30 -7.76 -21.27
N LEU A 91 5.86 -8.65 -20.44
CA LEU A 91 7.27 -9.05 -20.52
C LEU A 91 7.64 -9.73 -21.84
N ARG A 92 6.68 -10.38 -22.52
CA ARG A 92 6.89 -11.04 -23.82
C ARG A 92 6.69 -10.12 -25.02
N GLN A 93 5.68 -9.26 -24.98
CA GLN A 93 5.20 -8.51 -26.14
C GLN A 93 5.58 -7.03 -26.12
N ASN A 94 5.93 -6.49 -24.95
CA ASN A 94 6.42 -5.13 -24.79
C ASN A 94 7.45 -5.10 -23.67
N ARG A 95 8.52 -5.89 -23.87
CA ARG A 95 9.61 -6.04 -22.91
C ARG A 95 10.35 -4.72 -22.66
N GLU A 96 10.51 -3.94 -23.72
CA GLU A 96 11.24 -2.67 -23.74
C GLU A 96 10.70 -1.70 -22.68
N VAL A 97 9.38 -1.64 -22.45
CA VAL A 97 8.81 -0.74 -21.43
C VAL A 97 9.34 -1.00 -20.01
N ILE A 98 9.68 -2.26 -19.70
CA ILE A 98 10.27 -2.64 -18.41
C ILE A 98 11.78 -2.44 -18.43
N GLU A 99 12.45 -2.69 -19.55
CA GLU A 99 13.88 -2.41 -19.71
C GLU A 99 14.18 -0.91 -19.57
N ASP A 100 13.36 -0.06 -20.18
CA ASP A 100 13.41 1.39 -20.07
C ASP A 100 13.23 1.84 -18.62
N LEU A 101 12.26 1.26 -17.90
CA LEU A 101 12.06 1.55 -16.48
C LEU A 101 13.32 1.19 -15.68
N LEU A 102 13.82 -0.05 -15.80
CA LEU A 102 14.91 -0.56 -14.98
C LEU A 102 16.28 0.03 -15.30
N SER A 103 16.43 0.63 -16.48
CA SER A 103 17.65 1.30 -16.93
C SER A 103 17.78 2.73 -16.39
N ARG A 104 16.69 3.32 -15.86
CA ARG A 104 16.70 4.65 -15.27
C ARG A 104 17.40 4.66 -13.92
N GLU A 105 18.06 5.76 -13.57
CA GLU A 105 18.57 5.98 -12.21
C GLU A 105 17.45 6.12 -11.18
N ASP A 106 16.29 6.64 -11.60
CA ASP A 106 15.13 6.94 -10.77
C ASP A 106 14.01 5.88 -10.88
N TYR A 107 14.33 4.65 -11.30
CA TYR A 107 13.36 3.58 -11.57
C TYR A 107 12.39 3.28 -10.42
N GLY A 108 12.82 3.52 -9.17
CA GLY A 108 12.00 3.33 -7.97
C GLY A 108 11.11 4.53 -7.61
N THR A 109 11.05 5.58 -8.42
CA THR A 109 10.26 6.77 -8.09
C THR A 109 8.80 6.63 -8.52
N GLU A 110 7.87 7.30 -7.82
CA GLU A 110 6.46 7.35 -8.23
C GLU A 110 6.30 7.89 -9.65
N LYS A 111 7.16 8.84 -10.04
CA LYS A 111 7.21 9.39 -11.39
C LYS A 111 7.53 8.30 -12.42
N ALA A 112 8.63 7.57 -12.25
CA ALA A 112 9.04 6.51 -13.17
C ALA A 112 7.99 5.39 -13.26
N ILE A 113 7.40 5.02 -12.13
CA ILE A 113 6.32 4.01 -12.06
C ILE A 113 5.07 4.50 -12.78
N TYR A 114 4.66 5.75 -12.55
CA TYR A 114 3.50 6.37 -13.22
C TYR A 114 3.69 6.45 -14.73
N GLU A 115 4.86 6.92 -15.18
CA GLU A 115 5.22 6.99 -16.59
C GLU A 115 5.20 5.59 -17.24
N THR A 116 5.73 4.58 -16.54
CA THR A 116 5.73 3.19 -17.04
C THR A 116 4.32 2.63 -17.14
N LEU A 117 3.48 2.82 -16.12
CA LEU A 117 2.09 2.36 -16.15
C LEU A 117 1.26 3.09 -17.20
N THR A 118 1.54 4.37 -17.42
CA THR A 118 0.92 5.15 -18.50
C THR A 118 1.35 4.61 -19.87
N SER A 119 2.64 4.28 -20.05
CA SER A 119 3.16 3.67 -21.28
C SER A 119 2.52 2.30 -21.55
N ILE A 120 2.45 1.44 -20.53
CA ILE A 120 1.75 0.14 -20.59
C ILE A 120 0.28 0.36 -20.95
N SER A 121 -0.41 1.30 -20.29
CA SER A 121 -1.81 1.62 -20.58
C SER A 121 -1.99 2.05 -22.04
N ASN A 122 -1.18 3.00 -22.52
CA ASN A 122 -1.27 3.47 -23.90
C ASN A 122 -1.02 2.34 -24.90
N TRP A 123 -0.01 1.51 -24.67
CA TRP A 123 0.26 0.35 -25.50
C TRP A 123 -0.92 -0.64 -25.50
N VAL A 124 -1.46 -1.00 -24.34
CA VAL A 124 -2.62 -1.92 -24.23
C VAL A 124 -3.85 -1.37 -24.97
N GLN A 125 -4.04 -0.05 -24.98
CA GLN A 125 -5.14 0.59 -25.73
C GLN A 125 -5.00 0.44 -27.25
N THR A 126 -3.78 0.32 -27.77
CA THR A 126 -3.53 0.08 -29.20
C THR A 126 -3.75 -1.38 -29.62
N LEU A 127 -3.84 -2.31 -28.66
CA LEU A 127 -4.05 -3.73 -28.96
C LEU A 127 -5.50 -3.98 -29.43
N SER A 128 -5.62 -4.71 -30.53
CA SER A 128 -6.88 -5.31 -30.96
C SER A 128 -7.05 -6.69 -30.31
N SER A 129 -8.29 -7.14 -30.12
CA SER A 129 -8.58 -8.46 -29.57
C SER A 129 -8.01 -9.61 -30.42
N GLU A 130 -7.83 -9.38 -31.72
CA GLU A 130 -7.21 -10.33 -32.66
C GLU A 130 -5.68 -10.39 -32.51
N ALA A 131 -5.03 -9.31 -32.08
CA ALA A 131 -3.59 -9.26 -31.85
C ALA A 131 -3.15 -9.95 -30.54
N VAL A 132 -4.08 -10.21 -29.62
CA VAL A 132 -3.78 -10.90 -28.37
C VAL A 132 -3.80 -12.41 -28.58
N VAL A 133 -2.60 -12.99 -28.72
CA VAL A 133 -2.42 -14.44 -28.90
C VAL A 133 -2.91 -15.23 -27.68
N ASP A 134 -2.92 -14.62 -26.49
CA ASP A 134 -3.39 -15.25 -25.25
C ASP A 134 -4.90 -15.06 -25.07
N LYS A 135 -5.69 -16.01 -25.59
CA LYS A 135 -7.17 -16.05 -25.49
C LYS A 135 -7.71 -16.03 -24.06
N LEU A 136 -6.85 -16.14 -23.05
CA LEU A 136 -7.21 -16.11 -21.64
C LEU A 136 -7.14 -14.69 -21.02
N LEU A 137 -6.71 -13.70 -21.79
CA LEU A 137 -6.71 -12.29 -21.40
C LEU A 137 -8.03 -11.62 -21.84
N ASP A 138 -8.79 -11.15 -20.85
CA ASP A 138 -9.93 -10.25 -21.06
C ASP A 138 -9.38 -8.83 -21.31
N LEU A 139 -9.09 -8.54 -22.59
CA LEU A 139 -8.44 -7.30 -23.02
C LEU A 139 -9.28 -6.06 -22.71
N GLU A 140 -10.58 -6.11 -22.99
CA GLU A 140 -11.48 -4.96 -22.79
C GLU A 140 -11.64 -4.62 -21.31
N ARG A 141 -11.73 -5.64 -20.44
CA ARG A 141 -11.71 -5.41 -18.99
C ARG A 141 -10.36 -4.88 -18.53
N TRP A 142 -9.26 -5.39 -19.08
CA TRP A 142 -7.91 -4.95 -18.71
C TRP A 142 -7.66 -3.48 -19.06
N LYS A 143 -8.04 -3.04 -20.27
CA LYS A 143 -8.01 -1.64 -20.72
C LYS A 143 -8.69 -0.71 -19.70
N LYS A 144 -9.92 -1.05 -19.28
CA LYS A 144 -10.68 -0.29 -18.28
C LYS A 144 -10.00 -0.26 -16.91
N GLU A 145 -9.48 -1.40 -16.46
CA GLU A 145 -8.79 -1.50 -15.16
C GLU A 145 -7.50 -0.66 -15.15
N LEU A 146 -6.72 -0.69 -16.23
CA LEU A 146 -5.50 0.13 -16.36
C LEU A 146 -5.81 1.62 -16.41
N GLU A 147 -6.83 2.04 -17.15
CA GLU A 147 -7.25 3.44 -17.18
C GLU A 147 -7.65 3.95 -15.79
N LEU A 148 -8.45 3.17 -15.05
CA LEU A 148 -8.84 3.51 -13.69
C LEU A 148 -7.63 3.60 -12.77
N LEU A 149 -6.72 2.64 -12.86
CA LEU A 149 -5.50 2.59 -12.07
C LEU A 149 -4.60 3.80 -12.35
N VAL A 150 -4.36 4.16 -13.61
CA VAL A 150 -3.56 5.33 -14.00
C VAL A 150 -4.22 6.64 -13.55
N ARG A 151 -5.55 6.75 -13.60
CA ARG A 151 -6.28 7.91 -13.08
C ARG A 151 -6.20 8.06 -11.56
N GLN A 152 -6.11 6.94 -10.85
CA GLN A 152 -6.03 6.91 -9.37
C GLN A 152 -4.63 7.21 -8.86
N ILE A 153 -3.59 6.98 -9.65
CA ILE A 153 -2.23 7.38 -9.29
C ILE A 153 -2.16 8.91 -9.36
N PRO A 154 -1.81 9.60 -8.25
CA PRO A 154 -1.70 11.05 -8.25
C PRO A 154 -0.72 11.50 -9.34
N LYS A 155 -1.19 12.33 -10.28
CA LYS A 155 -0.29 12.92 -11.28
C LYS A 155 0.81 13.70 -10.55
N PRO A 156 2.09 13.46 -10.86
CA PRO A 156 3.17 14.25 -10.27
C PRO A 156 2.96 15.72 -10.67
N GLY A 157 2.72 16.58 -9.67
CA GLY A 157 2.61 18.03 -9.86
C GLY A 157 1.20 18.65 -9.84
N THR A 158 0.10 17.88 -9.76
CA THR A 158 -1.23 18.50 -9.60
C THR A 158 -1.56 18.76 -8.12
N ALA A 159 -1.56 20.04 -7.75
CA ALA A 159 -2.01 20.54 -6.46
C ALA A 159 -3.42 20.01 -6.12
N THR A 160 -3.51 19.13 -5.13
CA THR A 160 -4.80 18.66 -4.58
C THR A 160 -5.49 19.80 -3.82
N LYS A 161 -6.79 19.97 -4.10
CA LYS A 161 -7.68 20.99 -3.50
C LYS A 161 -7.37 21.25 -2.02
N LYS A 162 -7.09 22.52 -1.70
CA LYS A 162 -6.93 23.03 -0.34
C LYS A 162 -8.20 22.74 0.47
N VAL A 163 -8.10 21.85 1.44
CA VAL A 163 -9.08 21.75 2.54
C VAL A 163 -8.82 22.95 3.47
N PRO A 164 -9.87 23.68 3.93
CA PRO A 164 -9.68 24.83 4.79
C PRO A 164 -8.97 24.43 6.09
N ARG A 165 -7.83 25.08 6.34
CA ARG A 165 -7.02 24.96 7.56
C ARG A 165 -7.58 25.88 8.63
N VAL A 166 -8.20 25.36 9.68
CA VAL A 166 -8.02 25.85 11.06
C VAL A 166 -8.39 24.72 12.05
N ARG A 167 -7.49 24.36 12.98
CA ARG A 167 -7.71 23.50 14.18
C ARG A 167 -7.87 21.98 14.03
N ALA A 168 -7.28 21.38 13.01
CA ALA A 168 -7.47 19.95 12.82
C ALA A 168 -6.40 19.11 13.60
N SER A 169 -5.09 19.34 13.46
CA SER A 169 -4.07 18.51 14.13
C SER A 169 -3.98 18.64 15.67
N GLU A 170 -4.48 19.72 16.28
CA GLU A 170 -4.45 19.94 17.73
C GLU A 170 -5.30 18.90 18.50
N SER A 171 -6.41 18.43 17.91
CA SER A 171 -7.37 17.54 18.60
C SER A 171 -6.84 16.13 18.93
N PHE A 172 -5.97 15.55 18.10
CA PHE A 172 -5.39 14.22 18.40
C PHE A 172 -4.18 14.32 19.33
N GLN A 173 -3.38 15.38 19.19
CA GLN A 173 -2.23 15.65 20.04
C GLN A 173 -2.65 15.77 21.52
N GLU A 174 -3.78 16.40 21.79
CA GLU A 174 -4.34 16.57 23.13
C GLU A 174 -4.71 15.24 23.82
N GLN A 175 -4.84 14.14 23.06
CA GLN A 175 -5.16 12.84 23.63
C GLN A 175 -3.96 12.16 24.31
N PHE A 176 -2.72 12.60 24.07
CA PHE A 176 -1.54 12.00 24.68
C PHE A 176 -1.46 12.30 26.19
N THR A 177 -1.29 11.24 26.98
CA THR A 177 -1.41 11.25 28.45
C THR A 177 -0.25 11.92 29.17
N ASP A 178 0.96 11.90 28.59
CA ASP A 178 2.19 12.32 29.27
C ASP A 178 2.65 13.71 28.84
N GLY A 179 3.19 14.46 29.80
CA GLY A 179 4.04 15.63 29.54
C GLY A 179 3.33 16.96 29.36
N ASN A 180 4.14 18.01 29.26
CA ASN A 180 3.70 19.33 28.81
C ASN A 180 3.36 19.30 27.31
N ASP A 181 2.79 20.39 26.78
CA ASP A 181 2.37 20.42 25.37
C ASP A 181 3.51 20.14 24.40
N ALA A 182 4.75 20.54 24.71
CA ALA A 182 5.92 20.25 23.88
C ALA A 182 6.23 18.75 23.81
N GLU A 183 6.10 18.02 24.90
CA GLU A 183 6.28 16.57 24.93
C GLU A 183 5.19 15.82 24.17
N ARG A 184 3.93 16.28 24.25
CA ARG A 184 2.82 15.73 23.45
C ARG A 184 3.04 15.97 21.95
N ILE A 185 3.51 17.16 21.57
CA ILE A 185 3.90 17.48 20.19
C ILE A 185 5.00 16.54 19.70
N LEU A 186 6.05 16.35 20.50
CA LEU A 186 7.17 15.46 20.15
C LEU A 186 6.71 14.01 19.98
N LYS A 187 5.86 13.52 20.88
CA LYS A 187 5.32 12.15 20.85
C LYS A 187 4.40 11.94 19.64
N PHE A 188 3.54 12.90 19.33
CA PHE A 188 2.72 12.87 18.12
C PHE A 188 3.57 12.96 16.84
N ASN A 189 4.60 13.80 16.82
CA ASN A 189 5.55 13.86 15.71
C ASN A 189 6.35 12.56 15.53
N ARG A 190 6.69 11.87 16.62
CA ARG A 190 7.30 10.54 16.57
C ARG A 190 6.33 9.53 15.95
N LEU A 191 5.06 9.55 16.33
CA LEU A 191 4.03 8.68 15.74
C LEU A 191 3.90 8.95 14.25
N LYS A 192 3.74 10.21 13.83
CA LYS A 192 3.69 10.59 12.41
C LYS A 192 4.92 10.10 11.65
N ARG A 193 6.13 10.25 12.22
CA ARG A 193 7.37 9.76 11.61
C ARG A 193 7.36 8.24 11.40
N ILE A 194 6.91 7.47 12.39
CA ILE A 194 6.77 6.01 12.28
C ILE A 194 5.78 5.66 11.16
N LEU A 195 4.59 6.27 11.17
CA LEU A 195 3.55 6.03 10.17
C LEU A 195 3.97 6.42 8.75
N LEU A 196 4.75 7.50 8.61
CA LEU A 196 5.37 7.91 7.34
C LEU A 196 6.41 6.92 6.87
N THR A 197 7.31 6.51 7.77
CA THR A 197 8.40 5.55 7.47
C THR A 197 7.82 4.23 6.97
N GLU A 198 6.78 3.74 7.65
CA GLU A 198 6.08 2.50 7.30
C GLU A 198 4.98 2.67 6.25
N ARG A 199 4.80 3.88 5.70
CA ARG A 199 3.86 4.22 4.63
C ARG A 199 2.39 3.89 4.93
N TRP A 200 2.02 4.00 6.21
CA TRP A 200 0.62 4.01 6.59
C TRP A 200 -0.05 5.32 6.16
N ILE A 201 0.74 6.40 6.11
CA ILE A 201 0.30 7.73 5.72
C ILE A 201 1.29 8.39 4.76
N VAL A 202 0.83 9.34 3.96
CA VAL A 202 1.66 10.23 3.12
C VAL A 202 1.24 11.68 3.30
N PRO A 203 2.17 12.65 3.31
CA PRO A 203 1.83 14.06 3.48
C PRO A 203 1.00 14.57 2.29
N ILE A 204 0.04 15.45 2.56
CA ILE A 204 -0.76 16.14 1.53
C ILE A 204 -0.30 17.59 1.44
N GLY A 205 0.56 17.89 0.45
CA GLY A 205 1.15 19.22 0.28
C GLY A 205 1.95 19.67 1.51
N ASP A 206 2.04 20.98 1.73
CA ASP A 206 2.77 21.56 2.86
C ASP A 206 1.92 21.64 4.15
N THR A 207 0.89 20.80 4.28
CA THR A 207 -0.03 20.79 5.42
C THR A 207 0.34 19.68 6.42
N ASP A 208 0.05 19.86 7.71
CA ASP A 208 0.17 18.79 8.71
C ASP A 208 -1.01 17.78 8.62
N THR A 209 -1.40 17.46 7.39
CA THR A 209 -2.49 16.57 7.05
C THR A 209 -1.95 15.48 6.13
N TYR A 210 -2.38 14.25 6.38
CA TYR A 210 -1.81 13.08 5.75
C TYR A 210 -2.90 12.21 5.13
N ARG A 211 -2.66 11.67 3.94
CA ARG A 211 -3.55 10.69 3.33
C ARG A 211 -3.23 9.32 3.88
N TYR A 212 -4.25 8.62 4.35
CA TYR A 212 -4.13 7.24 4.77
C TYR A 212 -4.02 6.30 3.56
N CYS A 213 -3.01 5.44 3.56
CA CYS A 213 -2.67 4.62 2.39
C CYS A 213 -3.31 3.22 2.38
N LYS A 214 -3.74 2.69 3.54
CA LYS A 214 -4.33 1.35 3.63
C LYS A 214 -5.84 1.38 3.40
N GLN A 215 -6.27 1.62 2.17
CA GLN A 215 -7.69 1.78 1.83
C GLN A 215 -8.45 0.47 1.52
N SER A 216 -7.81 -0.69 1.69
CA SER A 216 -8.41 -2.01 1.39
C SER A 216 -9.55 -2.39 2.35
N LYS A 217 -10.26 -3.50 2.07
CA LYS A 217 -11.32 -4.03 2.94
C LYS A 217 -10.74 -4.39 4.32
N GLY A 218 -10.96 -3.51 5.30
CA GLY A 218 -10.36 -3.61 6.64
C GLY A 218 -9.37 -2.48 6.99
N GLY A 219 -9.16 -1.52 6.08
CA GLY A 219 -8.29 -0.36 6.28
C GLY A 219 -8.57 0.44 7.56
N ARG A 220 -9.85 0.69 7.84
CA ARG A 220 -10.31 1.33 9.09
C ARG A 220 -9.95 0.54 10.35
N LEU A 221 -9.84 -0.80 10.27
CA LEU A 221 -9.51 -1.64 11.41
C LEU A 221 -8.04 -1.52 11.81
N TYR A 222 -7.15 -1.17 10.87
CA TYR A 222 -5.78 -0.80 11.20
C TYR A 222 -5.70 0.52 11.99
N VAL A 223 -6.54 1.50 11.67
CA VAL A 223 -6.63 2.76 12.43
C VAL A 223 -7.24 2.51 13.82
N ALA A 224 -8.28 1.68 13.89
CA ALA A 224 -8.85 1.26 15.18
C ALA A 224 -7.85 0.46 16.03
N ALA A 225 -7.08 -0.44 15.42
CA ALA A 225 -6.00 -1.16 16.10
C ALA A 225 -4.89 -0.21 16.57
N LEU A 226 -4.56 0.83 15.79
CA LEU A 226 -3.61 1.86 16.18
C LEU A 226 -4.06 2.59 17.45
N TYR A 227 -5.31 3.05 17.48
CA TYR A 227 -5.92 3.63 18.67
C TYR A 227 -5.87 2.69 19.86
N TYR A 228 -6.31 1.45 19.66
CA TYR A 228 -6.36 0.44 20.72
C TYR A 228 -4.97 0.18 21.33
N VAL A 229 -3.92 -0.01 20.51
CA VAL A 229 -2.56 -0.27 21.03
C VAL A 229 -1.97 0.94 21.73
N LEU A 230 -2.23 2.16 21.23
CA LEU A 230 -1.79 3.39 21.91
C LEU A 230 -2.47 3.55 23.27
N MET A 231 -3.75 3.19 23.37
CA MET A 231 -4.52 3.19 24.62
C MET A 231 -4.06 2.08 25.57
N GLU A 232 -3.88 0.84 25.08
CA GLU A 232 -3.38 -0.33 25.83
C GLU A 232 -2.00 -0.03 26.46
N LYS A 233 -1.11 0.65 25.73
CA LYS A 233 0.22 1.07 26.22
C LYS A 233 0.20 2.33 27.08
N GLY A 234 -0.98 2.92 27.33
CA GLY A 234 -1.12 4.13 28.14
C GLY A 234 -0.53 5.39 27.50
N HIS A 235 -0.35 5.44 26.18
CA HIS A 235 0.17 6.61 25.47
C HIS A 235 -0.89 7.67 25.19
N ILE A 236 -2.16 7.27 25.10
CA ILE A 236 -3.31 8.16 24.92
C ILE A 236 -4.39 7.87 25.96
N ARG A 237 -5.22 8.86 26.24
CA ARG A 237 -6.36 8.72 27.17
C ARG A 237 -7.42 7.81 26.58
N MET A 238 -7.98 6.95 27.41
CA MET A 238 -9.17 6.19 27.04
C MET A 238 -10.34 7.17 26.84
N THR A 239 -10.74 7.35 25.59
CA THR A 239 -11.96 8.07 25.22
C THR A 239 -13.04 7.02 24.94
N THR A 240 -14.24 7.22 25.45
CA THR A 240 -15.36 6.26 25.29
C THR A 240 -16.27 6.59 24.11
N ASP A 241 -16.18 7.81 23.56
CA ASP A 241 -17.04 8.28 22.47
C ASP A 241 -16.41 8.01 21.09
N ALA A 242 -16.93 7.01 20.38
CA ALA A 242 -16.45 6.59 19.06
C ALA A 242 -16.46 7.73 18.00
N PRO A 243 -17.52 8.56 17.90
CA PRO A 243 -17.50 9.81 17.14
C PRO A 243 -16.32 10.73 17.42
N GLN A 244 -15.97 10.95 18.69
CA GLN A 244 -14.84 11.82 19.06
C GLN A 244 -13.50 11.22 18.66
N ILE A 245 -13.33 9.91 18.83
CA ILE A 245 -12.12 9.21 18.37
C ILE A 245 -11.99 9.30 16.85
N ALA A 246 -13.08 9.05 16.12
CA ALA A 246 -13.07 9.18 14.66
C ALA A 246 -12.78 10.62 14.22
N ALA A 247 -13.36 11.62 14.89
CA ALA A 247 -13.12 13.03 14.61
C ALA A 247 -11.65 13.41 14.84
N SER A 248 -11.01 12.91 15.89
CA SER A 248 -9.60 13.20 16.17
C SER A 248 -8.66 12.55 15.15
N PHE A 249 -9.00 11.40 14.57
CA PHE A 249 -8.24 10.90 13.40
C PHE A 249 -8.53 11.72 12.14
N ASN A 250 -9.79 12.05 11.86
CA ASN A 250 -10.18 12.85 10.69
C ASN A 250 -9.57 14.26 10.67
N SER A 251 -9.09 14.72 11.82
CA SER A 251 -8.49 16.03 11.97
C SER A 251 -7.05 16.11 11.40
N TRP A 252 -6.40 14.98 11.14
CA TRP A 252 -5.08 14.98 10.50
C TRP A 252 -4.90 13.85 9.48
N LEU A 253 -5.83 12.89 9.42
CA LEU A 253 -5.88 11.83 8.42
C LEU A 253 -7.03 12.02 7.44
N VAL A 254 -6.71 11.98 6.16
CA VAL A 254 -7.68 11.95 5.06
C VAL A 254 -7.80 10.51 4.56
N HIS A 255 -9.02 10.01 4.46
CA HIS A 255 -9.33 8.67 3.97
C HIS A 255 -10.68 8.63 3.25
N ASP A 256 -10.89 7.62 2.42
CA ASP A 256 -12.12 7.46 1.63
C ASP A 256 -13.15 6.50 2.28
N PHE A 257 -13.00 6.22 3.59
CA PHE A 257 -13.96 5.41 4.33
C PHE A 257 -15.28 6.16 4.51
N GLU A 258 -16.40 5.45 4.37
CA GLU A 258 -17.70 5.96 4.77
C GLU A 258 -17.68 6.32 6.27
N GLN A 259 -18.10 7.54 6.63
CA GLN A 259 -17.97 8.06 7.99
C GLN A 259 -18.69 7.19 9.02
N SER A 260 -19.88 6.67 8.69
CA SER A 260 -20.64 5.73 9.51
C SER A 260 -19.82 4.46 9.82
N SER A 261 -19.15 3.92 8.80
CA SER A 261 -18.30 2.73 8.89
C SER A 261 -17.02 2.98 9.68
N PHE A 262 -16.43 4.16 9.52
CA PHE A 262 -15.23 4.57 10.24
C PHE A 262 -15.51 4.76 11.73
N VAL A 263 -16.56 5.50 12.09
CA VAL A 263 -17.03 5.65 13.48
C VAL A 263 -17.33 4.30 14.11
N LYS A 264 -18.00 3.40 13.37
CA LYS A 264 -18.30 2.05 13.84
C LYS A 264 -17.04 1.31 14.33
N ALA A 265 -15.90 1.46 13.64
CA ALA A 265 -14.68 0.75 14.01
C ALA A 265 -14.14 1.09 15.42
N PHE A 266 -14.55 2.22 16.00
CA PHE A 266 -14.16 2.67 17.34
C PHE A 266 -15.23 2.42 18.41
N GLN A 267 -16.36 1.79 18.06
CA GLN A 267 -17.36 1.39 19.05
C GLN A 267 -16.78 0.38 20.05
N ALA A 268 -17.26 0.40 21.29
CA ALA A 268 -16.72 -0.46 22.35
C ALA A 268 -16.80 -1.95 22.00
N GLU A 269 -17.87 -2.39 21.34
CA GLU A 269 -18.08 -3.77 20.88
C GLU A 269 -17.12 -4.18 19.75
N GLU A 270 -16.62 -3.20 19.00
CA GLU A 270 -15.69 -3.39 17.90
C GLU A 270 -14.24 -3.35 18.41
N LEU A 271 -13.96 -2.51 19.41
CA LEU A 271 -12.66 -2.46 20.09
C LEU A 271 -12.44 -3.68 20.99
N SER A 272 -13.45 -4.19 21.69
CA SER A 272 -13.33 -5.38 22.54
C SER A 272 -12.99 -6.65 21.75
N GLN A 273 -13.26 -6.67 20.45
CA GLN A 273 -12.82 -7.76 19.57
C GLN A 273 -11.30 -7.79 19.38
N PHE A 274 -10.56 -6.74 19.76
CA PHE A 274 -9.10 -6.75 19.82
C PHE A 274 -8.56 -7.46 21.07
N ASP A 275 -9.32 -7.54 22.16
CA ASP A 275 -8.96 -8.32 23.37
C ASP A 275 -9.07 -9.85 23.16
N GLY A 276 -9.60 -10.30 22.02
CA GLY A 276 -9.92 -11.70 21.75
C GLY A 276 -8.70 -12.62 21.56
N ARG A 277 -8.81 -13.84 22.11
CA ARG A 277 -7.82 -14.94 22.05
C ARG A 277 -7.32 -15.27 20.62
N GLU A 278 -6.19 -15.97 20.55
CA GLU A 278 -5.58 -16.48 19.31
C GLU A 278 -6.62 -17.09 18.35
N GLY A 279 -6.63 -16.64 17.10
CA GLY A 279 -7.56 -17.10 16.05
C GLY A 279 -8.60 -16.08 15.59
N ASN A 280 -8.70 -14.90 16.21
CA ASN A 280 -9.59 -13.84 15.75
C ASN A 280 -9.07 -13.20 14.43
N ALA A 281 -9.97 -12.97 13.47
CA ALA A 281 -9.68 -12.25 12.23
C ALA A 281 -9.07 -10.84 12.47
N ARG A 282 -9.25 -10.26 13.66
CA ARG A 282 -8.68 -8.97 14.05
C ARG A 282 -7.25 -9.02 14.57
N THR A 283 -6.74 -10.18 14.97
CA THR A 283 -5.39 -10.34 15.53
C THR A 283 -4.31 -9.86 14.55
N LYS A 284 -4.50 -10.06 13.25
CA LYS A 284 -3.55 -9.57 12.23
C LYS A 284 -3.35 -8.05 12.26
N TYR A 285 -4.40 -7.27 12.56
CA TYR A 285 -4.30 -5.81 12.62
C TYR A 285 -3.49 -5.39 13.84
N LEU A 286 -3.71 -6.05 14.99
CA LEU A 286 -2.93 -5.82 16.21
C LEU A 286 -1.47 -6.20 16.05
N THR A 287 -1.18 -7.37 15.49
CA THR A 287 0.20 -7.82 15.28
C THR A 287 0.96 -6.80 14.44
N GLU A 288 0.36 -6.29 13.37
CA GLU A 288 1.01 -5.29 12.53
C GLU A 288 1.20 -3.95 13.26
N VAL A 289 0.22 -3.48 14.04
CA VAL A 289 0.35 -2.25 14.85
C VAL A 289 1.36 -2.40 15.99
N ARG A 290 1.42 -3.55 16.66
CA ARG A 290 2.38 -3.81 17.74
C ARG A 290 3.81 -3.86 17.21
N LEU A 291 4.01 -4.41 16.01
CA LEU A 291 5.30 -4.36 15.32
C LEU A 291 5.65 -2.91 14.92
N LEU A 292 4.68 -2.16 14.39
CA LEU A 292 4.83 -0.75 14.02
C LEU A 292 5.22 0.12 15.23
N LEU A 293 4.62 -0.12 16.38
CA LEU A 293 4.83 0.64 17.63
C LEU A 293 5.77 -0.07 18.61
N ARG A 294 6.65 -0.97 18.13
CA ARG A 294 7.56 -1.74 19.00
C ARG A 294 8.45 -0.81 19.84
N ASP A 295 9.01 0.21 19.19
CA ASP A 295 9.94 1.17 19.78
C ASP A 295 9.29 2.55 19.96
N PHE A 296 7.96 2.61 20.09
CA PHE A 296 7.22 3.87 20.25
C PHE A 296 7.26 4.39 21.69
#